data_AF-A0A930FEQ7-F1
#
_entry.id   AF-A0A930FEQ7-F1
#
_cell.length_a   1.000
_cell.length_b   1.000
_cell.length_c   1.000
_cell.angle_alpha   90.00
_cell.angle_beta   90.00
_cell.angle_gamma   90.00
#
_symmetry.space_group_name_H-M   'P 1'
#
loop_
_entity.id
_entity.type
_entity.pdbx_description
1 polymer ?
#
loop_
_entity_poly.entity_id
_entity_poly.type
_entity_poly.pdbx_seq_one_letter_code
_entity_poly.pdbx_strand_id
1 'polypeptide(L)'
;MRKRRKVISKNMIEVLDYHTSRTYRQNGKRVKKKCITPDAQKRNNEKQAEAMLRMLIDNNFNTNDCYLTLTYKEQPATWDDAKKDIQNFIRRLKRRYKKLGKELKYIYVAEGKTRIHFHMIINNAELYSDELNELWQHGMHKLMLYQGRAEDAVKLARYFIKEKRSACYSEKDTTFKRRWNSSKNLEKPKVKTEILKPSEWRDYIQPPKGYYVETDSVVEDVSEEGYPYRFYRLIKIEEVKSGITRNRNSHRDSARNGNSFSMRN
;
A
#
# COMPACT_ATOMS: atom_id res chain seq x y z
N MET A 1 27.53 16.25 -5.59
CA MET A 1 26.12 16.64 -5.88
C MET A 1 25.16 15.54 -5.43
N ARG A 2 24.25 15.81 -4.50
CA ARG A 2 23.32 14.78 -4.01
C ARG A 2 22.20 14.55 -5.03
N LYS A 3 21.62 13.36 -5.09
CA LYS A 3 20.40 13.09 -5.86
C LYS A 3 19.23 12.84 -4.92
N ARG A 4 18.07 13.36 -5.28
CA ARG A 4 16.80 13.10 -4.61
C ARG A 4 15.87 12.38 -5.57
N ARG A 5 15.50 11.15 -5.25
CA ARG A 5 14.48 10.39 -5.97
C ARG A 5 13.18 10.45 -5.18
N LYS A 6 12.12 10.95 -5.81
CA LYS A 6 10.76 10.95 -5.27
C LYS A 6 9.91 9.96 -6.04
N VAL A 7 9.26 9.04 -5.34
CA VAL A 7 8.20 8.18 -5.89
C VAL A 7 6.89 8.71 -5.31
N ILE A 8 5.97 9.11 -6.18
CA ILE A 8 4.75 9.83 -5.80
C ILE A 8 3.55 8.95 -6.17
N SER A 9 2.72 8.65 -5.18
CA SER A 9 1.40 8.04 -5.34
C SER A 9 0.32 9.00 -4.84
N LYS A 10 -0.91 8.51 -4.66
CA LYS A 10 -2.07 9.33 -4.33
C LYS A 10 -1.98 9.95 -2.93
N ASN A 11 -1.65 9.14 -1.92
CA ASN A 11 -1.66 9.56 -0.53
C ASN A 11 -0.27 9.63 0.11
N MET A 12 0.78 9.17 -0.59
CA MET A 12 2.14 9.19 -0.06
C MET A 12 3.21 9.57 -1.09
N ILE A 13 4.34 10.05 -0.58
CA ILE A 13 5.56 10.30 -1.35
C ILE A 13 6.72 9.64 -0.65
N GLU A 14 7.44 8.79 -1.35
CA GLU A 14 8.70 8.23 -0.85
C GLU A 14 9.85 9.05 -1.37
N VAL A 15 10.73 9.47 -0.46
CA VAL A 15 11.91 10.25 -0.81
C VAL A 15 13.15 9.45 -0.46
N LEU A 16 14.01 9.25 -1.46
CA LEU A 16 15.35 8.70 -1.29
C LEU A 16 16.37 9.76 -1.69
N ASP A 17 17.05 10.30 -0.70
CA ASP A 17 18.22 11.13 -0.86
C ASP A 17 19.45 10.23 -0.84
N TYR A 18 20.28 10.30 -1.88
CA TYR A 18 21.44 9.41 -2.01
C TYR A 18 22.57 10.06 -2.79
N HIS A 19 23.77 9.54 -2.57
CA HIS A 19 24.93 9.86 -3.40
C HIS A 19 25.24 8.71 -4.35
N THR A 20 25.76 9.06 -5.51
CA THR A 20 26.41 8.13 -6.44
C THR A 20 27.93 8.28 -6.36
N SER A 21 28.67 7.27 -6.78
CA SER A 21 30.14 7.30 -6.87
C SER A 21 30.66 8.55 -7.58
N ARG A 22 30.08 8.88 -8.76
CA ARG A 22 30.41 10.08 -9.54
C ARG A 22 30.18 11.39 -8.80
N THR A 23 29.26 11.39 -7.85
CA THR A 23 28.83 12.60 -7.15
C THR A 23 29.42 12.78 -5.76
N TYR A 24 29.87 11.69 -5.13
CA TYR A 24 30.47 11.70 -3.79
C TYR A 24 31.99 11.79 -3.88
N ARG A 25 32.60 11.13 -4.87
CA ARG A 25 34.04 11.20 -5.12
C ARG A 25 34.29 12.07 -6.34
N GLN A 26 34.39 13.39 -6.15
CA GLN A 26 35.02 14.24 -7.18
C GLN A 26 36.47 13.77 -7.34
N ASN A 27 36.87 13.41 -8.56
CA ASN A 27 38.22 12.95 -8.91
C ASN A 27 38.71 11.64 -8.22
N GLY A 28 37.81 10.82 -7.69
CA GLY A 28 38.20 9.53 -7.08
C GLY A 28 38.56 8.48 -8.13
N LYS A 29 39.66 7.73 -7.90
CA LYS A 29 40.03 6.55 -8.71
C LYS A 29 38.86 5.57 -8.75
N ARG A 30 38.59 5.00 -9.93
CA ARG A 30 37.54 3.97 -10.13
C ARG A 30 37.81 2.80 -9.19
N VAL A 31 36.96 2.62 -8.19
CA VAL A 31 37.06 1.47 -7.28
C VAL A 31 36.38 0.27 -7.93
N LYS A 32 37.00 -0.92 -7.79
CA LYS A 32 36.43 -2.18 -8.26
C LYS A 32 35.06 -2.37 -7.60
N LYS A 33 34.03 -2.69 -8.39
CA LYS A 33 32.72 -3.04 -7.86
C LYS A 33 32.90 -4.23 -6.91
N LYS A 34 32.52 -4.08 -5.64
CA LYS A 34 32.39 -5.21 -4.73
C LYS A 34 31.20 -6.05 -5.22
N CYS A 35 31.40 -7.36 -5.36
CA CYS A 35 30.29 -8.27 -5.63
C CYS A 35 29.41 -8.32 -4.37
N ILE A 36 28.18 -7.84 -4.49
CA ILE A 36 27.17 -7.96 -3.43
C ILE A 36 26.89 -9.45 -3.22
N THR A 37 26.77 -9.89 -1.97
CA THR A 37 26.43 -11.30 -1.69
C THR A 37 25.03 -11.62 -2.22
N PRO A 38 24.76 -12.85 -2.68
CA PRO A 38 23.43 -13.24 -3.16
C PRO A 38 22.31 -12.96 -2.15
N ASP A 39 22.58 -13.15 -0.85
CA ASP A 39 21.63 -12.89 0.22
C ASP A 39 21.34 -11.39 0.41
N ALA A 40 22.37 -10.54 0.36
CA ALA A 40 22.18 -9.09 0.42
C ALA A 40 21.39 -8.60 -0.79
N GLN A 41 21.67 -9.13 -1.98
CA GLN A 41 20.92 -8.82 -3.20
C GLN A 41 19.45 -9.28 -3.08
N LYS A 42 19.18 -10.47 -2.54
CA LYS A 42 17.83 -10.98 -2.30
C LYS A 42 17.04 -10.07 -1.35
N ARG A 43 17.64 -9.65 -0.23
CA ARG A 43 17.03 -8.72 0.73
C ARG A 43 16.74 -7.36 0.10
N ASN A 44 17.65 -6.82 -0.70
CA ASN A 44 17.42 -5.55 -1.39
C ASN A 44 16.29 -5.66 -2.42
N ASN A 45 16.25 -6.74 -3.20
CA ASN A 45 15.17 -7.01 -4.15
C ASN A 45 13.81 -7.13 -3.45
N GLU A 46 13.77 -7.71 -2.25
CA GLU A 46 12.56 -7.78 -1.42
C GLU A 46 12.10 -6.41 -0.93
N LYS A 47 13.01 -5.60 -0.37
CA LYS A 47 12.71 -4.22 0.04
C LYS A 47 12.17 -3.39 -1.12
N GLN A 48 12.77 -3.52 -2.31
CA GLN A 48 12.30 -2.84 -3.51
C GLN A 48 10.96 -3.36 -4.01
N ALA A 49 10.73 -4.67 -3.92
CA ALA A 49 9.45 -5.28 -4.29
C ALA A 49 8.31 -4.80 -3.37
N GLU A 50 8.53 -4.75 -2.05
CA GLU A 50 7.58 -4.18 -1.08
C GLU A 50 7.31 -2.71 -1.37
N ALA A 51 8.36 -1.94 -1.68
CA ALA A 51 8.24 -0.53 -2.04
C ALA A 51 7.43 -0.29 -3.31
N MET A 52 7.69 -1.07 -4.35
CA MET A 52 6.92 -0.98 -5.58
C MET A 52 5.46 -1.37 -5.34
N LEU A 53 5.22 -2.43 -4.57
CA LEU A 53 3.87 -2.94 -4.34
C LEU A 53 3.01 -1.96 -3.53
N ARG A 54 3.54 -1.38 -2.44
CA ARG A 54 2.78 -0.38 -1.65
C ARG A 54 2.41 0.84 -2.48
N MET A 55 3.33 1.35 -3.30
CA MET A 55 3.07 2.49 -4.16
C MET A 55 2.07 2.17 -5.27
N LEU A 56 2.07 0.93 -5.79
CA LEU A 56 1.06 0.48 -6.75
C LEU A 56 -0.32 0.36 -6.12
N ILE A 57 -0.41 -0.15 -4.89
CA ILE A 57 -1.67 -0.28 -4.17
C ILE A 57 -2.28 1.11 -3.91
N ASP A 58 -1.50 2.00 -3.28
CA ASP A 58 -1.96 3.36 -2.95
C ASP A 58 -2.36 4.18 -4.19
N ASN A 59 -1.70 3.96 -5.33
CA ASN A 59 -2.01 4.69 -6.55
C ASN A 59 -3.27 4.20 -7.26
N ASN A 60 -3.70 2.95 -7.05
CA ASN A 60 -4.78 2.34 -7.82
C ASN A 60 -6.04 2.00 -7.02
N PHE A 61 -5.92 1.81 -5.71
CA PHE A 61 -7.05 1.40 -4.87
C PHE A 61 -7.41 2.47 -3.86
N ASN A 62 -8.70 2.58 -3.59
CA ASN A 62 -9.32 3.65 -2.81
C ASN A 62 -10.21 3.08 -1.70
N THR A 63 -10.72 3.97 -0.87
CA THR A 63 -11.75 3.63 0.12
C THR A 63 -12.93 2.92 -0.55
N ASN A 64 -13.43 1.86 0.09
CA ASN A 64 -14.50 0.97 -0.38
C ASN A 64 -14.14 0.03 -1.54
N ASP A 65 -12.89 0.00 -1.98
CA ASP A 65 -12.41 -1.11 -2.81
C ASP A 65 -12.43 -2.42 -2.00
N CYS A 66 -12.35 -3.56 -2.69
CA CYS A 66 -12.60 -4.85 -2.06
C CYS A 66 -11.28 -5.60 -1.82
N TYR A 67 -11.04 -5.98 -0.57
CA TYR A 67 -10.07 -7.00 -0.21
C TYR A 67 -10.76 -8.35 -0.04
N LEU A 68 -10.32 -9.32 -0.83
CA LEU A 68 -10.88 -10.66 -0.91
C LEU A 68 -9.87 -11.69 -0.43
N THR A 69 -10.33 -12.59 0.44
CA THR A 69 -9.65 -13.85 0.70
C THR A 69 -10.50 -14.98 0.15
N LEU A 70 -9.95 -15.73 -0.81
CA LEU A 70 -10.59 -16.90 -1.41
C LEU A 70 -10.00 -18.16 -0.81
N THR A 71 -10.87 -19.05 -0.37
CA THR A 71 -10.48 -20.33 0.23
C THR A 71 -11.14 -21.48 -0.51
N TYR A 72 -10.45 -22.61 -0.53
CA TYR A 72 -10.98 -23.85 -1.08
C TYR A 72 -11.73 -24.64 -0.01
N LYS A 73 -12.91 -25.15 -0.38
CA LYS A 73 -13.62 -26.18 0.38
C LYS A 73 -12.87 -27.52 0.21
N GLU A 74 -12.59 -27.89 -1.04
CA GLU A 74 -11.78 -29.04 -1.41
C GLU A 74 -10.48 -28.54 -2.06
N GLN A 75 -9.33 -28.95 -1.54
CA GLN A 75 -8.04 -28.47 -2.03
C GLN A 75 -7.77 -28.98 -3.45
N PRO A 76 -7.24 -28.14 -4.33
CA PRO A 76 -6.86 -28.59 -5.67
C PRO A 76 -5.71 -29.58 -5.56
N ALA A 77 -5.67 -30.55 -6.48
CA ALA A 77 -4.64 -31.58 -6.52
C ALA A 77 -3.24 -30.99 -6.77
N THR A 78 -3.15 -29.91 -7.55
CA THR A 78 -1.88 -29.26 -7.92
C THR A 78 -1.96 -27.74 -7.85
N TRP A 79 -0.80 -27.09 -7.75
CA TRP A 79 -0.69 -25.62 -7.87
C TRP A 79 -1.12 -25.11 -9.25
N ASP A 80 -0.95 -25.92 -10.30
CA ASP A 80 -1.38 -25.56 -11.65
C ASP A 80 -2.90 -25.56 -11.79
N ASP A 81 -3.60 -26.47 -11.13
CA ASP A 81 -5.07 -26.44 -11.07
C ASP A 81 -5.54 -25.23 -10.27
N ALA A 82 -4.90 -24.94 -9.13
CA ALA A 82 -5.19 -23.72 -8.37
C ALA A 82 -5.01 -22.44 -9.22
N LYS A 83 -4.00 -22.44 -10.10
CA LYS A 83 -3.74 -21.35 -11.03
C LYS A 83 -4.81 -21.24 -12.12
N LYS A 84 -5.31 -22.35 -12.66
CA LYS A 84 -6.44 -22.34 -13.60
C LYS A 84 -7.69 -21.78 -12.94
N ASP A 85 -7.97 -22.17 -11.71
CA ASP A 85 -9.16 -21.74 -10.95
C ASP A 85 -9.15 -20.23 -10.70
N ILE A 86 -8.03 -19.66 -10.21
CA ILE A 86 -7.94 -18.20 -10.03
C ILE A 86 -8.02 -17.44 -11.36
N GLN A 87 -7.48 -18.00 -12.45
CA GLN A 87 -7.63 -17.41 -13.78
C GLN A 87 -9.08 -17.44 -14.28
N ASN A 88 -9.80 -18.53 -14.01
CA ASN A 88 -11.23 -18.67 -14.29
C ASN A 88 -12.04 -17.64 -13.51
N PHE A 89 -11.76 -17.50 -12.21
CA PHE A 89 -12.36 -16.49 -11.36
C PHE A 89 -12.13 -15.06 -11.88
N ILE A 90 -10.88 -14.70 -12.19
CA ILE A 90 -10.55 -13.38 -12.77
C ILE A 90 -11.27 -13.18 -14.11
N ARG A 91 -11.40 -14.22 -14.95
CA ARG A 91 -12.13 -14.12 -16.22
C ARG A 91 -13.62 -13.86 -16.00
N ARG A 92 -14.25 -14.52 -15.02
CA ARG A 92 -15.65 -14.29 -14.63
C ARG A 92 -15.83 -12.87 -14.10
N LEU A 93 -14.95 -12.41 -13.20
CA LEU A 93 -14.93 -11.02 -12.72
C LEU A 93 -14.80 -10.01 -13.87
N LYS A 94 -13.88 -10.21 -14.81
CA LYS A 94 -13.73 -9.32 -15.98
C LYS A 94 -15.01 -9.19 -16.79
N ARG A 95 -15.76 -10.30 -17.01
CA ARG A 95 -17.05 -10.25 -17.70
C ARG A 95 -18.08 -9.43 -16.92
N ARG A 96 -18.13 -9.60 -15.59
CA ARG A 96 -19.00 -8.82 -14.71
C ARG A 96 -18.66 -7.33 -14.72
N TYR A 97 -17.39 -6.97 -14.65
CA TYR A 97 -16.94 -5.57 -14.72
C TYR A 97 -17.28 -4.95 -16.08
N LYS A 98 -17.09 -5.70 -17.17
CA LYS A 98 -17.47 -5.28 -18.52
C LYS A 98 -18.97 -4.99 -18.64
N LYS A 99 -19.83 -5.80 -18.00
CA LYS A 99 -21.29 -5.54 -17.95
C LYS A 99 -21.64 -4.22 -17.25
N LEU A 100 -20.83 -3.79 -16.28
CA LEU A 100 -20.97 -2.47 -15.63
C LEU A 100 -20.26 -1.32 -16.39
N GLY A 101 -19.62 -1.59 -17.53
CA GLY A 101 -18.79 -0.60 -18.21
C GLY A 101 -17.53 -0.19 -17.43
N LYS A 102 -17.10 -0.99 -16.45
CA LYS A 102 -15.90 -0.74 -15.63
C LYS A 102 -14.76 -1.67 -16.09
N GLU A 103 -13.52 -1.24 -15.92
CA GLU A 103 -12.35 -2.13 -16.06
C GLU A 103 -11.93 -2.71 -14.70
N LEU A 104 -11.58 -4.00 -14.68
CA LEU A 104 -11.07 -4.67 -13.49
C LEU A 104 -9.59 -4.33 -13.28
N LYS A 105 -9.28 -3.69 -12.17
CA LYS A 105 -7.93 -3.56 -11.58
C LYS A 105 -7.82 -4.55 -10.42
N TYR A 106 -6.74 -5.33 -10.39
CA TYR A 106 -6.52 -6.30 -9.31
C TYR A 106 -5.05 -6.52 -9.00
N ILE A 107 -4.77 -6.91 -7.76
CA ILE A 107 -3.50 -7.48 -7.31
C ILE A 107 -3.80 -8.68 -6.42
N TYR A 108 -3.21 -9.85 -6.70
CA TYR A 108 -3.35 -11.02 -5.84
C TYR A 108 -2.03 -11.74 -5.58
N VAL A 109 -2.02 -12.47 -4.45
CA VAL A 109 -0.99 -13.43 -4.07
C VAL A 109 -1.66 -14.78 -3.78
N ALA A 110 -0.93 -15.85 -4.07
CA ALA A 110 -1.30 -17.19 -3.63
C ALA A 110 -0.56 -17.46 -2.32
N GLU A 111 -1.24 -18.01 -1.33
CA GLU A 111 -0.76 -18.29 0.02
C GLU A 111 -1.05 -19.75 0.36
N GLY A 112 -0.33 -20.30 1.34
CA GLY A 112 -0.56 -21.67 1.80
C GLY A 112 0.60 -22.64 1.62
N LYS A 113 0.74 -23.52 2.61
CA LYS A 113 1.66 -24.68 2.63
C LYS A 113 0.89 -25.99 2.48
N THR A 114 -0.19 -26.15 3.25
CA THR A 114 -1.08 -27.32 3.23
C THR A 114 -2.44 -27.00 2.63
N ARG A 115 -2.93 -25.77 2.82
CA ARG A 115 -4.17 -25.27 2.25
C ARG A 115 -3.89 -24.02 1.44
N ILE A 116 -4.25 -24.07 0.17
CA ILE A 116 -4.06 -22.96 -0.76
C ILE A 116 -5.15 -21.92 -0.52
N HIS A 117 -4.73 -20.66 -0.46
CA HIS A 117 -5.59 -19.50 -0.33
C HIS A 117 -5.16 -18.43 -1.33
N PHE A 118 -6.09 -17.58 -1.78
CA PHE A 118 -5.74 -16.39 -2.55
C PHE A 118 -6.14 -15.14 -1.80
N HIS A 119 -5.21 -14.21 -1.66
CA HIS A 119 -5.47 -12.88 -1.14
C HIS A 119 -5.41 -11.90 -2.29
N MET A 120 -6.45 -11.09 -2.45
CA MET A 120 -6.59 -10.19 -3.58
C MET A 120 -7.19 -8.85 -3.16
N ILE A 121 -6.73 -7.78 -3.78
CA ILE A 121 -7.39 -6.48 -3.76
C ILE A 121 -7.90 -6.16 -5.16
N ILE A 122 -9.15 -5.69 -5.26
CA ILE A 122 -9.82 -5.30 -6.51
C ILE A 122 -10.54 -3.97 -6.34
N ASN A 123 -10.66 -3.20 -7.42
CA ASN A 123 -11.41 -1.94 -7.41
C ASN A 123 -12.91 -2.19 -7.20
N ASN A 124 -13.63 -1.24 -6.61
CA ASN A 124 -15.05 -1.44 -6.28
C ASN A 124 -15.93 -1.60 -7.53
N ALA A 125 -16.78 -2.63 -7.52
CA ALA A 125 -17.79 -2.89 -8.54
C ALA A 125 -19.14 -3.34 -7.95
N GLU A 126 -19.43 -2.91 -6.72
CA GLU A 126 -20.67 -3.23 -5.99
C GLU A 126 -20.88 -4.75 -5.96
N LEU A 127 -19.84 -5.46 -5.54
CA LEU A 127 -19.87 -6.91 -5.44
C LEU A 127 -20.51 -7.30 -4.11
N TYR A 128 -21.54 -8.13 -4.20
CA TYR A 128 -22.21 -8.71 -3.04
C TYR A 128 -21.73 -10.15 -2.80
N SER A 129 -21.95 -10.65 -1.58
CA SER A 129 -21.51 -11.98 -1.17
C SER A 129 -22.06 -13.09 -2.07
N ASP A 130 -23.34 -13.04 -2.42
CA ASP A 130 -23.97 -14.10 -3.22
C ASP A 130 -23.36 -14.19 -4.62
N GLU A 131 -23.13 -13.05 -5.26
CA GLU A 131 -22.45 -12.99 -6.55
C GLU A 131 -21.00 -13.52 -6.46
N LEU A 132 -20.28 -13.21 -5.38
CA LEU A 132 -18.93 -13.74 -5.19
C LEU A 132 -18.92 -15.26 -5.02
N ASN A 133 -19.94 -15.85 -4.40
CA ASN A 133 -20.09 -17.31 -4.32
C ASN A 133 -20.34 -17.93 -5.70
N GLU A 134 -21.14 -17.29 -6.56
CA GLU A 134 -21.35 -17.76 -7.93
C GLU A 134 -20.07 -17.67 -8.78
N LEU A 135 -19.28 -16.62 -8.57
CA LEU A 135 -18.01 -16.42 -9.25
C LEU A 135 -16.94 -17.40 -8.76
N TRP A 136 -16.83 -17.61 -7.45
CA TRP A 136 -15.89 -18.52 -6.78
C TRP A 136 -16.57 -19.82 -6.33
N GLN A 137 -16.67 -20.78 -7.25
CA GLN A 137 -17.40 -22.03 -7.03
C GLN A 137 -16.62 -23.09 -6.22
N HIS A 138 -15.38 -22.80 -5.83
CA HIS A 138 -14.47 -23.80 -5.25
C HIS A 138 -14.42 -23.76 -3.71
N GLY A 139 -15.13 -22.85 -3.07
CA GLY A 139 -15.17 -22.75 -1.62
C GLY A 139 -15.77 -21.45 -1.12
N MET A 140 -15.18 -20.89 -0.07
CA MET A 140 -15.70 -19.68 0.57
C MET A 140 -14.88 -18.46 0.18
N HIS A 141 -15.51 -17.29 0.29
CA HIS A 141 -14.84 -16.01 0.16
C HIS A 141 -15.06 -15.19 1.43
N LYS A 142 -14.08 -14.36 1.77
CA LYS A 142 -14.20 -13.31 2.78
C LYS A 142 -14.00 -11.98 2.08
N LEU A 143 -14.99 -11.11 2.14
CA LEU A 143 -14.95 -9.75 1.62
C LEU A 143 -14.74 -8.76 2.76
N MET A 144 -13.75 -7.89 2.62
CA MET A 144 -13.52 -6.75 3.51
C MET A 144 -13.36 -5.49 2.67
N LEU A 145 -13.89 -4.36 3.15
CA LEU A 145 -13.70 -3.08 2.48
C LEU A 145 -12.32 -2.51 2.82
N TYR A 146 -11.60 -2.13 1.78
CA TYR A 146 -10.32 -1.44 1.87
C TYR A 146 -10.55 0.01 2.28
N GLN A 147 -9.84 0.48 3.30
CA GLN A 147 -10.03 1.81 3.87
C GLN A 147 -9.37 2.91 3.03
N GLY A 148 -8.37 2.56 2.20
CA GLY A 148 -7.76 3.48 1.24
C GLY A 148 -6.72 4.45 1.81
N ARG A 149 -6.27 4.25 3.07
CA ARG A 149 -5.23 5.08 3.67
C ARG A 149 -3.84 4.58 3.28
N ALA A 150 -2.85 5.47 3.34
CA ALA A 150 -1.47 5.12 3.03
C ALA A 150 -0.95 3.97 3.92
N GLU A 151 -1.29 3.97 5.21
CA GLU A 151 -0.93 2.90 6.14
C GLU A 151 -1.49 1.53 5.72
N ASP A 152 -2.69 1.49 5.16
CA ASP A 152 -3.31 0.24 4.73
C ASP A 152 -2.56 -0.34 3.52
N ALA A 153 -2.12 0.52 2.59
CA ALA A 153 -1.29 0.11 1.45
C ALA A 153 0.05 -0.47 1.92
N VAL A 154 0.66 0.14 2.94
CA VAL A 154 1.93 -0.32 3.53
C VAL A 154 1.74 -1.67 4.23
N LYS A 155 0.72 -1.80 5.08
CA LYS A 155 0.40 -3.05 5.79
C LYS A 155 0.11 -4.17 4.79
N LEU A 156 -0.70 -3.89 3.77
CA LEU A 156 -1.09 -4.88 2.77
C LEU A 156 0.09 -5.34 1.89
N ALA A 157 0.93 -4.41 1.43
CA ALA A 157 2.13 -4.75 0.66
C ALA A 157 3.11 -5.59 1.48
N ARG A 158 3.33 -5.22 2.75
CA ARG A 158 4.17 -5.99 3.68
C ARG A 158 3.63 -7.41 3.88
N TYR A 159 2.31 -7.55 4.06
CA TYR A 159 1.64 -8.84 4.18
C TYR A 159 1.90 -9.72 2.93
N PHE A 160 1.62 -9.19 1.72
CA PHE A 160 1.81 -9.91 0.46
C PHE A 160 3.26 -10.35 0.21
N ILE A 161 4.24 -9.51 0.57
CA ILE A 161 5.66 -9.86 0.40
C ILE A 161 6.15 -10.83 1.47
N LYS A 162 5.76 -10.63 2.73
CA LYS A 162 6.14 -11.51 3.85
C LYS A 162 5.62 -12.92 3.62
N GLU A 163 4.42 -13.09 3.09
CA GLU A 163 3.85 -14.42 2.93
C GLU A 163 4.54 -15.26 1.83
N LYS A 164 5.20 -14.61 0.87
CA LYS A 164 6.11 -15.33 -0.03
C LYS A 164 7.27 -15.98 0.74
N ARG A 165 7.72 -15.40 1.85
CA ARG A 165 8.81 -15.93 2.69
C ARG A 165 8.41 -17.21 3.42
N SER A 166 7.14 -17.30 3.84
CA SER A 166 6.59 -18.48 4.54
C SER A 166 6.35 -19.66 3.60
N ALA A 167 6.05 -19.39 2.33
CA ALA A 167 5.67 -20.39 1.34
C ALA A 167 6.83 -20.94 0.50
N CYS A 168 8.02 -21.10 1.11
CA CYS A 168 9.22 -21.61 0.46
C CYS A 168 9.06 -23.11 0.13
N TYR A 169 8.36 -23.44 -0.95
CA TYR A 169 8.27 -24.78 -1.53
C TYR A 169 8.45 -24.70 -3.05
N SER A 170 9.26 -25.62 -3.59
CA SER A 170 9.71 -25.67 -4.99
C SER A 170 8.58 -25.63 -6.01
N GLU A 171 7.47 -26.32 -5.75
CA GLU A 171 6.33 -26.44 -6.68
C GLU A 171 5.49 -25.16 -6.79
N LYS A 172 5.37 -24.38 -5.72
CA LYS A 172 4.69 -23.08 -5.79
C LYS A 172 5.52 -22.10 -6.62
N ASP A 173 6.83 -22.06 -6.39
CA ASP A 173 7.73 -21.14 -7.08
C ASP A 173 7.86 -21.47 -8.58
N THR A 174 7.65 -22.73 -9.00
CA THR A 174 7.59 -23.10 -10.43
C THR A 174 6.31 -22.59 -11.09
N THR A 175 5.15 -22.72 -10.45
CA THR A 175 3.84 -22.32 -11.01
C THR A 175 3.58 -20.81 -10.89
N PHE A 176 3.89 -20.21 -9.73
CA PHE A 176 3.71 -18.80 -9.36
C PHE A 176 5.07 -18.08 -9.20
N LYS A 177 5.82 -17.99 -10.30
CA LYS A 177 7.16 -17.36 -10.35
C LYS A 177 7.18 -15.90 -9.84
N ARG A 178 6.09 -15.16 -10.04
CA ARG A 178 5.99 -13.73 -9.65
C ARG A 178 5.65 -13.59 -8.18
N ARG A 179 6.17 -12.54 -7.53
CA ARG A 179 5.89 -12.26 -6.11
C ARG A 179 4.42 -11.91 -5.86
N TRP A 180 3.81 -11.20 -6.81
CA TRP A 180 2.38 -10.97 -6.89
C TRP A 180 1.96 -11.03 -8.36
N ASN A 181 0.67 -11.26 -8.59
CA ASN A 181 0.05 -11.14 -9.90
C ASN A 181 -0.86 -9.91 -9.89
N SER A 182 -0.95 -9.24 -11.03
CA SER A 182 -1.70 -7.98 -11.14
C SER A 182 -2.31 -7.82 -12.52
N SER A 183 -3.32 -6.96 -12.62
CA SER A 183 -3.85 -6.52 -13.90
C SER A 183 -2.82 -5.66 -14.66
N LYS A 184 -2.91 -5.64 -15.99
CA LYS A 184 -1.96 -4.89 -16.84
C LYS A 184 -2.25 -3.37 -16.88
N ASN A 185 -3.46 -2.97 -16.51
CA ASN A 185 -3.96 -1.58 -16.53
C ASN A 185 -3.74 -0.83 -15.20
N LEU A 186 -2.87 -1.33 -14.31
CA LEU A 186 -2.49 -0.58 -13.11
C LEU A 186 -1.61 0.62 -13.47
N GLU A 187 -1.97 1.77 -12.94
CA GLU A 187 -1.20 3.00 -13.09
C GLU A 187 0.04 2.95 -12.20
N LYS A 188 1.21 3.13 -12.82
CA LYS A 188 2.48 3.16 -12.10
C LYS A 188 2.66 4.50 -11.37
N PRO A 189 3.27 4.51 -10.18
CA PRO A 189 3.55 5.74 -9.45
C PRO A 189 4.51 6.64 -10.25
N LYS A 190 4.39 7.96 -10.06
CA LYS A 190 5.23 8.94 -10.76
C LYS A 190 6.61 8.99 -10.10
N VAL A 191 7.68 8.85 -10.89
CA VAL A 191 9.06 8.91 -10.38
C VAL A 191 9.72 10.20 -10.87
N LYS A 192 10.24 11.00 -9.94
CA LYS A 192 11.02 12.21 -10.23
C LYS A 192 12.40 12.09 -9.61
N THR A 193 13.43 12.51 -10.34
CA THR A 193 14.79 12.57 -9.81
C THR A 193 15.35 13.97 -10.00
N GLU A 194 15.89 14.53 -8.92
CA GLU A 194 16.40 15.89 -8.85
C GLU A 194 17.87 15.86 -8.42
N ILE A 195 18.69 16.77 -8.95
CA ILE A 195 20.06 16.97 -8.46
C ILE A 195 20.02 18.12 -7.46
N LEU A 196 20.44 17.83 -6.24
CA LEU A 196 20.57 18.81 -5.17
C LEU A 196 22.00 19.32 -5.08
N LYS A 197 22.14 20.60 -4.73
CA LYS A 197 23.44 21.20 -4.41
C LYS A 197 24.14 20.40 -3.30
N PRO A 198 25.49 20.42 -3.23
CA PRO A 198 26.24 19.82 -2.13
C PRO A 198 26.01 20.66 -0.87
N SER A 199 24.83 20.55 -0.27
CA SER A 199 24.56 21.05 1.06
C SER A 199 24.63 19.87 2.01
N GLU A 200 24.99 20.14 3.26
CA GLU A 200 24.87 19.17 4.35
C GLU A 200 23.44 18.62 4.44
N TRP A 201 23.33 17.45 5.06
CA TRP A 201 22.04 16.92 5.48
C TRP A 201 21.42 17.94 6.44
N ARG A 202 20.19 18.38 6.17
CA ARG A 202 19.43 19.03 7.24
C ARG A 202 19.04 17.95 8.22
N ASP A 203 19.37 18.13 9.49
CA ASP A 203 18.99 17.22 10.57
C ASP A 203 17.47 17.04 10.62
N TYR A 204 16.73 18.14 10.41
CA TYR A 204 15.28 18.11 10.35
C TYR A 204 14.75 18.04 8.91
N ILE A 205 13.87 17.06 8.66
CA ILE A 205 13.12 16.92 7.41
C ILE A 205 11.93 17.88 7.46
N GLN A 206 11.96 18.93 6.66
CA GLN A 206 10.84 19.86 6.49
C GLN A 206 9.82 19.28 5.50
N PRO A 207 8.66 18.76 5.95
CA PRO A 207 7.66 18.24 5.02
C PRO A 207 7.01 19.40 4.22
N PRO A 208 6.65 19.16 2.95
CA PRO A 208 5.87 20.13 2.20
C PRO A 208 4.48 20.33 2.82
N LYS A 209 3.86 21.50 2.59
CA LYS A 209 2.51 21.80 3.08
C LYS A 209 1.52 20.69 2.70
N GLY A 210 0.74 20.23 3.67
CA GLY A 210 -0.25 19.15 3.49
C GLY A 210 0.32 17.74 3.63
N TYR A 211 1.56 17.59 4.08
CA TYR A 211 2.18 16.30 4.38
C TYR A 211 2.81 16.30 5.77
N TYR A 212 2.88 15.12 6.39
CA TYR A 212 3.73 14.87 7.55
C TYR A 212 4.75 13.77 7.24
N VAL A 213 5.86 13.75 7.97
CA VAL A 213 6.86 12.68 7.87
C VAL A 213 6.42 11.52 8.75
N GLU A 214 6.33 10.33 8.17
CA GLU A 214 6.15 9.11 8.97
C GLU A 214 7.48 8.77 9.63
N THR A 215 7.60 9.03 10.93
CA THR A 215 8.85 8.91 11.70
C THR A 215 9.45 7.50 11.61
N ASP A 216 8.62 6.47 11.69
CA ASP A 216 9.04 5.06 11.62
C ASP A 216 9.57 4.65 10.24
N SER A 217 9.38 5.49 9.23
CA SER A 217 9.91 5.27 7.88
C SER A 217 11.31 5.84 7.68
N VAL A 218 11.80 6.68 8.59
CA VAL A 218 13.07 7.38 8.41
C VAL A 218 14.21 6.39 8.58
N VAL A 219 15.05 6.29 7.55
CA VAL A 219 16.27 5.47 7.56
C VAL A 219 17.41 6.35 7.11
N GLU A 220 18.41 6.51 7.98
CA GLU A 220 19.68 7.17 7.69
C GLU A 220 20.78 6.13 7.86
N ASP A 221 21.46 5.81 6.77
CA ASP A 221 22.39 4.67 6.74
C ASP A 221 23.40 4.86 5.60
N VAL A 222 24.41 3.99 5.56
CA VAL A 222 25.47 4.01 4.56
C VAL A 222 25.29 2.83 3.63
N SER A 223 25.24 3.10 2.33
CA SER A 223 25.18 2.02 1.32
C SER A 223 26.42 1.15 1.40
N GLU A 224 26.35 -0.08 0.88
CA GLU A 224 27.49 -1.01 0.85
C GLU A 224 28.74 -0.43 0.14
N GLU A 225 28.54 0.56 -0.73
CA GLU A 225 29.61 1.28 -1.42
C GLU A 225 30.24 2.42 -0.59
N GLY A 226 29.75 2.64 0.64
CA GLY A 226 30.24 3.67 1.57
C GLY A 226 29.59 5.04 1.38
N TYR A 227 28.44 5.12 0.70
CA TYR A 227 27.75 6.40 0.45
C TYR A 227 26.56 6.58 1.37
N PRO A 228 26.46 7.70 2.10
CA PRO A 228 25.31 7.98 2.95
C PRO A 228 24.05 8.12 2.12
N TYR A 229 22.95 7.58 2.62
CA TYR A 229 21.62 7.76 2.05
C TYR A 229 20.60 7.98 3.16
N ARG A 230 19.51 8.64 2.79
CA ARG A 230 18.36 8.84 3.66
C ARG A 230 17.08 8.51 2.91
N PHE A 231 16.27 7.68 3.53
CA PHE A 231 14.93 7.36 3.07
C PHE A 231 13.90 7.85 4.07
N TYR A 232 12.79 8.39 3.59
CA TYR A 232 11.64 8.73 4.41
C TYR A 232 10.37 8.76 3.56
N ARG A 233 9.23 8.54 4.20
CA ARG A 233 7.89 8.64 3.61
C ARG A 233 7.19 9.88 4.13
N LEU A 234 6.56 10.59 3.21
CA LEU A 234 5.67 11.71 3.46
C LEU A 234 4.24 11.23 3.24
N ILE A 235 3.39 11.34 4.25
CA ILE A 235 1.97 10.96 4.17
C ILE A 235 1.13 12.22 4.05
N LYS A 236 0.17 12.21 3.13
CA LYS A 236 -0.73 13.33 2.92
C LYS A 236 -1.68 13.48 4.11
N ILE A 237 -1.82 14.70 4.61
CA ILE A 237 -2.77 15.04 5.68
C ILE A 237 -4.17 15.06 5.08
N GLU A 238 -5.10 14.31 5.67
CA GLU A 238 -6.52 14.40 5.31
C GLU A 238 -7.06 15.76 5.78
N GLU A 239 -7.61 16.55 4.87
CA GLU A 239 -8.30 17.79 5.25
C GLU A 239 -9.58 17.41 6.00
N VAL A 240 -9.61 17.70 7.30
CA VAL A 240 -10.84 17.62 8.09
C VAL A 240 -11.80 18.65 7.50
N LYS A 241 -12.84 18.18 6.78
CA LYS A 241 -13.96 19.04 6.42
C LYS A 241 -14.62 19.48 7.73
N SER A 242 -14.30 20.68 8.20
CA SER A 242 -14.99 21.29 9.32
C SER A 242 -16.47 21.34 8.99
N GLY A 243 -17.25 20.50 9.66
CA GLY A 243 -18.71 20.58 9.62
C GLY A 243 -19.10 21.98 10.07
N ILE A 244 -19.83 22.69 9.23
CA ILE A 244 -20.49 23.94 9.60
C ILE A 244 -21.44 23.62 10.74
N THR A 245 -21.04 23.88 11.97
CA THR A 245 -21.93 23.86 13.13
C THR A 245 -22.89 25.03 12.95
N ARG A 246 -24.07 24.78 12.36
CA ARG A 246 -25.18 25.74 12.41
C ARG A 246 -25.57 25.90 13.87
N ASN A 247 -25.14 27.00 14.46
CA ASN A 247 -25.52 27.43 15.80
C ASN A 247 -27.05 27.59 15.82
N ARG A 248 -27.78 26.64 16.40
CA ARG A 248 -29.21 26.81 16.70
C ARG A 248 -29.29 27.67 17.94
N ASN A 249 -29.51 28.97 17.75
CA ASN A 249 -30.02 29.85 18.81
C ASN A 249 -31.33 29.26 19.33
N SER A 250 -31.32 28.69 20.53
CA SER A 250 -32.53 28.47 21.32
C SER A 250 -32.74 29.69 22.21
N HIS A 251 -33.71 30.52 21.84
CA HIS A 251 -34.35 31.43 22.78
C HIS A 251 -34.92 30.58 23.94
N ARG A 252 -34.48 30.87 25.17
CA ARG A 252 -35.16 30.47 26.39
C ARG A 252 -35.66 31.73 27.06
N ASP A 253 -36.93 32.04 26.86
CA ASP A 253 -37.70 32.87 27.76
C ASP A 253 -37.73 32.19 29.14
N SER A 254 -37.31 32.91 30.17
CA SER A 254 -37.46 32.49 31.56
C SER A 254 -38.36 33.47 32.28
N ALA A 255 -39.64 33.09 32.39
CA ALA A 255 -40.58 33.70 33.30
C ALA A 255 -40.10 33.44 34.74
N ARG A 256 -39.75 34.51 35.46
CA ARG A 256 -39.56 34.49 36.91
C ARG A 256 -40.91 34.74 37.58
N ASN A 257 -41.42 33.73 38.26
CA ASN A 257 -42.48 33.89 39.25
C ASN A 257 -41.97 33.27 40.56
N GLY A 258 -41.69 34.10 41.56
CA GLY A 258 -41.16 33.70 42.86
C GLY A 258 -41.89 34.48 43.95
N ASN A 259 -43.00 33.91 44.40
CA ASN A 259 -43.71 34.32 45.60
C ASN A 259 -42.85 33.95 46.82
N SER A 260 -42.46 34.94 47.61
CA SER A 260 -41.95 34.77 48.97
C SER A 260 -42.94 35.39 49.95
N PHE A 261 -43.72 34.54 50.61
CA PHE A 261 -44.53 34.88 51.78
C PHE A 261 -43.83 34.27 53.00
N SER A 262 -43.38 35.08 53.94
CA SER A 262 -43.10 34.66 55.32
C SER A 262 -43.37 35.84 56.27
N MET A 263 -44.27 35.60 57.23
CA MET A 263 -44.88 36.54 58.18
C MET A 263 -43.99 36.90 59.39
N ARG A 264 -44.20 38.14 59.88
CA ARG A 264 -44.29 38.63 61.28
C ARG A 264 -43.03 38.55 62.17
N ASN A 265 -42.72 39.51 63.06
CA ASN A 265 -43.49 40.58 63.72
C ASN A 265 -42.91 41.96 63.47
#